data_AF-A0A9D1GIE9-F1
#
_entry.id   AF-A0A9D1GIE9-F1
#
_cell.length_a   1.000
_cell.length_b   1.000
_cell.length_c   1.000
_cell.angle_alpha   90.00
_cell.angle_beta   90.00
_cell.angle_gamma   90.00
#
_symmetry.space_group_name_H-M   'P 1'
#
loop_
_entity.id
_entity.type
_entity.pdbx_description
1 polymer ?
#
loop_
_entity_poly.entity_id
_entity_poly.type
_entity_poly.pdbx_seq_one_letter_code
_entity_poly.pdbx_strand_id
1 'polypeptide(L)'
;MIYTDKKQIRQYLGMDKNLDTAIRYIAEHKMEELNDGRNEIEGDRVFVNRFRYETLPETETSFESHLAYVDIHLVLEGNEIIGVTPVDDLTVTRTDLEADQVDCFGEIAVKLPLESSKILILFPREAHMVKIMDQARSHVEKAVIKVKMEG
;
A
#
# COMPACT_ATOMS: atom_id res chain seq x y z
N MET A 1 -1.07 4.15 10.45
CA MET A 1 -0.04 3.88 9.44
C MET A 1 1.24 3.45 10.13
N ILE A 2 2.02 2.58 9.49
CA ILE A 2 3.38 2.21 9.91
C ILE A 2 4.30 2.45 8.72
N TYR A 3 5.31 3.31 8.89
CA TYR A 3 6.37 3.54 7.92
C TYR A 3 7.72 3.21 8.55
N THR A 4 8.41 2.20 8.02
CA THR A 4 9.57 1.59 8.69
C THR A 4 10.54 0.99 7.69
N ASP A 5 11.75 0.62 8.13
CA ASP A 5 12.64 -0.22 7.33
C ASP A 5 12.05 -1.63 7.18
N LYS A 6 12.16 -2.22 5.99
CA LYS A 6 11.71 -3.59 5.69
C LYS A 6 12.30 -4.62 6.66
N LYS A 7 13.55 -4.45 7.09
CA LYS A 7 14.22 -5.33 8.08
C LYS A 7 13.55 -5.34 9.46
N GLN A 8 12.76 -4.32 9.79
CA GLN A 8 12.08 -4.18 11.08
C GLN A 8 10.63 -4.66 11.04
N ILE A 9 10.15 -5.18 9.91
CA ILE A 9 8.73 -5.55 9.75
C ILE A 9 8.25 -6.58 10.78
N ARG A 10 9.14 -7.46 11.26
CA ARG A 10 8.82 -8.47 12.29
C ARG A 10 8.48 -7.88 13.66
N GLN A 11 8.76 -6.60 13.92
CA GLN A 11 8.37 -5.93 15.16
C GLN A 11 6.85 -5.74 15.28
N TYR A 12 6.12 -5.80 14.16
CA TYR A 12 4.68 -5.58 14.10
C TYR A 12 3.87 -6.89 14.12
N LEU A 13 4.52 -8.02 14.44
CA LEU A 13 3.83 -9.29 14.68
C LEU A 13 2.96 -9.20 15.94
N GLY A 14 1.85 -9.94 15.95
CA GLY A 14 0.89 -10.03 17.04
C GLY A 14 -0.22 -8.98 17.01
N MET A 15 -0.25 -8.09 16.00
CA MET A 15 -1.29 -7.07 15.86
C MET A 15 -2.61 -7.64 15.32
N ASP A 16 -2.52 -8.52 14.33
CA ASP A 16 -3.65 -9.20 13.69
C ASP A 16 -3.11 -10.48 13.03
N LYS A 17 -3.90 -11.55 12.99
CA LYS A 17 -3.40 -12.85 12.49
C LYS A 17 -3.14 -12.85 10.98
N ASN A 18 -3.94 -12.13 10.20
CA ASN A 18 -3.77 -12.01 8.76
C ASN A 18 -2.57 -11.09 8.47
N LEU A 19 -2.38 -10.04 9.28
CA LEU A 19 -1.19 -9.21 9.22
C LEU A 19 0.08 -10.01 9.55
N ASP A 20 0.02 -10.90 10.54
CA ASP A 20 1.13 -11.81 10.86
C ASP A 20 1.48 -12.72 9.68
N THR A 21 0.48 -13.27 9.00
CA THR A 21 0.67 -14.06 7.77
C THR A 21 1.39 -13.25 6.70
N ALA A 22 0.96 -12.00 6.45
CA ALA A 22 1.62 -11.12 5.49
C ALA A 22 3.06 -10.78 5.89
N ILE A 23 3.31 -10.43 7.16
CA ILE A 23 4.64 -10.09 7.67
C ILE A 23 5.61 -11.27 7.52
N ARG A 24 5.17 -12.49 7.86
CA ARG A 24 5.97 -13.71 7.68
C ARG A 24 6.26 -13.94 6.21
N TYR A 25 5.26 -13.80 5.34
CA TYR A 25 5.42 -13.96 3.90
C TYR A 25 6.49 -13.01 3.34
N ILE A 26 6.44 -11.72 3.70
CA ILE A 26 7.42 -10.70 3.30
C ILE A 26 8.84 -11.06 3.78
N ALA A 27 8.97 -11.63 4.98
CA ALA A 27 10.26 -11.96 5.56
C ALA A 27 10.89 -13.25 4.99
N GLU A 28 10.08 -14.12 4.39
CA GLU A 28 10.48 -15.48 3.99
C GLU A 28 10.51 -15.69 2.48
N HIS A 29 9.91 -14.78 1.70
CA HIS A 29 9.78 -14.89 0.25
C HIS A 29 10.37 -13.68 -0.48
N LYS A 30 10.84 -13.91 -1.70
CA LYS A 30 11.28 -12.85 -2.62
C LYS A 30 10.08 -12.38 -3.44
N MET A 31 9.69 -11.12 -3.26
CA MET A 31 8.53 -10.55 -3.96
C MET A 31 8.81 -10.37 -5.47
N GLU A 32 10.09 -10.32 -5.85
CA GLU A 32 10.58 -10.21 -7.23
C GLU A 32 10.29 -11.46 -8.06
N GLU A 33 10.09 -12.61 -7.40
CA GLU A 33 9.80 -13.90 -8.04
C GLU A 33 8.29 -14.13 -8.26
N LEU A 34 7.43 -13.20 -7.83
CA LEU A 34 5.98 -13.28 -8.02
C LEU A 34 5.58 -12.96 -9.47
N ASN A 35 4.44 -13.52 -9.89
CA ASN A 35 3.85 -13.20 -11.20
C ASN A 35 3.25 -11.80 -11.18
N ASP A 36 3.19 -11.15 -12.34
CA ASP A 36 2.45 -9.90 -12.49
C ASP A 36 0.95 -10.15 -12.26
N GLY A 37 0.29 -9.20 -11.60
CA GLY A 37 -1.07 -9.32 -11.12
C GLY A 37 -1.16 -9.96 -9.73
N ARG A 38 -2.24 -10.70 -9.51
CA ARG A 38 -2.60 -11.25 -8.18
C ARG A 38 -1.87 -12.57 -7.91
N ASN A 39 -1.30 -12.67 -6.71
CA ASN A 39 -0.67 -13.88 -6.15
C ASN A 39 -1.29 -14.17 -4.79
N GLU A 40 -1.89 -15.36 -4.62
CA GLU A 40 -2.55 -15.73 -3.37
C GLU A 40 -1.53 -16.18 -2.31
N ILE A 41 -1.71 -15.71 -1.06
CA ILE A 41 -0.98 -16.22 0.11
C ILE A 41 -1.95 -17.03 0.97
N GLU A 42 -3.12 -16.46 1.25
CA GLU A 42 -4.19 -17.09 2.02
C GLU A 42 -5.56 -16.72 1.43
N GLY A 43 -5.80 -17.14 0.18
CA GLY A 43 -7.04 -16.85 -0.56
C GLY A 43 -7.32 -15.35 -0.64
N ASP A 44 -8.52 -14.94 -0.22
CA ASP A 44 -8.90 -13.53 -0.13
C ASP A 44 -8.47 -12.84 1.16
N ARG A 45 -8.01 -13.58 2.19
CA ARG A 45 -7.57 -12.94 3.44
C ARG A 45 -6.25 -12.21 3.28
N VAL A 46 -5.33 -12.81 2.55
CA VAL A 46 -3.99 -12.26 2.32
C VAL A 46 -3.55 -12.59 0.89
N PHE A 47 -3.28 -11.56 0.09
CA PHE A 47 -2.80 -11.73 -1.29
C PHE A 47 -1.90 -10.56 -1.71
N VAL A 48 -1.08 -10.77 -2.73
CA VAL A 48 -0.16 -9.77 -3.27
C VAL A 48 -0.58 -9.38 -4.67
N ASN A 49 -0.67 -8.09 -4.95
CA ASN A 49 -0.69 -7.58 -6.31
C ASN A 49 0.70 -7.07 -6.67
N ARG A 50 1.32 -7.67 -7.70
CA ARG A 50 2.58 -7.19 -8.28
C ARG A 50 2.33 -6.52 -9.61
N PHE A 51 2.93 -5.36 -9.83
CA PHE A 51 2.73 -4.59 -11.06
C PHE A 51 3.87 -3.59 -11.28
N ARG A 52 3.89 -2.99 -12.48
CA ARG A 52 4.87 -1.98 -12.89
C ARG A 52 4.18 -0.74 -13.43
N TYR A 53 4.79 0.42 -13.26
CA TYR A 53 4.30 1.69 -13.79
C TYR A 53 5.41 2.73 -13.83
N GLU A 54 5.13 3.84 -14.51
CA GLU A 54 5.90 5.08 -14.37
C GLU A 54 5.19 5.97 -13.35
N THR A 55 5.95 6.60 -12.46
CA THR A 55 5.39 7.63 -11.57
C THR A 55 4.86 8.81 -12.37
N LEU A 56 3.91 9.52 -11.76
CA LEU A 56 3.16 10.61 -12.35
C LEU A 56 3.31 11.89 -11.52
N PRO A 57 3.14 13.07 -12.13
CA PRO A 57 2.89 14.29 -11.36
C PRO A 57 1.73 14.10 -10.39
N GLU A 58 1.83 14.69 -9.20
CA GLU A 58 0.80 14.61 -8.17
C GLU A 58 -0.60 14.99 -8.68
N THR A 59 -0.68 15.98 -9.57
CA THR A 59 -1.92 16.44 -10.21
C THR A 59 -2.59 15.41 -11.12
N GLU A 60 -1.87 14.35 -11.50
CA GLU A 60 -2.39 13.21 -12.28
C GLU A 60 -2.69 11.99 -11.39
N THR A 61 -2.61 12.13 -10.07
CA THR A 61 -2.93 11.09 -9.08
C THR A 61 -4.19 11.45 -8.27
N SER A 62 -4.75 10.47 -7.57
CA SER A 62 -5.98 10.65 -6.79
C SER A 62 -5.90 9.84 -5.51
N PHE A 63 -6.65 10.28 -4.48
CA PHE A 63 -6.77 9.52 -3.25
C PHE A 63 -7.68 8.30 -3.44
N GLU A 64 -7.25 7.18 -2.89
CA GLU A 64 -8.10 6.05 -2.57
C GLU A 64 -7.95 5.65 -1.10
N SER A 65 -8.93 4.94 -0.56
CA SER A 65 -8.87 4.30 0.77
C SER A 65 -9.68 3.01 0.77
N HIS A 66 -9.42 2.17 1.77
CA HIS A 66 -10.08 0.90 2.00
C HIS A 66 -10.85 0.89 3.32
N LEU A 67 -11.84 0.00 3.45
CA LEU A 67 -12.64 -0.19 4.68
C LEU A 67 -12.34 -1.53 5.36
N ALA A 68 -12.00 -2.56 4.59
CA ALA A 68 -11.75 -3.90 5.09
C ALA A 68 -10.29 -4.33 5.01
N TYR A 69 -9.55 -3.85 4.02
CA TYR A 69 -8.17 -4.25 3.80
C TYR A 69 -7.16 -3.21 4.30
N VAL A 70 -6.09 -3.72 4.91
CA VAL A 70 -4.81 -3.05 5.05
C VAL A 70 -4.02 -3.21 3.75
N ASP A 71 -3.32 -2.14 3.38
CA ASP A 71 -2.33 -2.14 2.31
C ASP A 71 -0.92 -2.13 2.85
N ILE A 72 -0.10 -3.09 2.42
CA ILE A 72 1.34 -3.09 2.67
C ILE A 72 2.06 -2.82 1.35
N HIS A 73 2.51 -1.58 1.18
CA HIS A 73 3.24 -1.14 -0.01
C HIS A 73 4.74 -1.45 0.09
N LEU A 74 5.26 -2.11 -0.94
CA LEU A 74 6.65 -2.48 -1.12
C LEU A 74 7.11 -2.08 -2.52
N VAL A 75 8.08 -1.17 -2.61
CA VAL A 75 8.80 -0.93 -3.85
C VAL A 75 9.88 -2.01 -4.00
N LEU A 76 9.92 -2.66 -5.16
CA LEU A 76 10.92 -3.69 -5.48
C LEU A 76 12.08 -3.07 -6.27
N GLU A 77 11.76 -2.17 -7.20
CA GLU A 77 12.70 -1.39 -8.00
C GLU A 77 12.16 0.02 -8.19
N GLY A 78 13.05 1.01 -8.23
CA GLY A 78 12.71 2.42 -8.37
C GLY A 78 12.32 3.08 -7.05
N ASN A 79 11.52 4.13 -7.14
CA ASN A 79 11.05 4.91 -6.01
C ASN A 79 9.76 5.67 -6.36
N GLU A 80 8.95 5.94 -5.34
CA GLU A 80 7.77 6.81 -5.44
C GLU A 80 7.58 7.62 -4.15
N ILE A 81 6.72 8.64 -4.22
CA ILE A 81 6.13 9.26 -3.05
C ILE A 81 4.71 8.69 -2.87
N ILE A 82 4.34 8.38 -1.64
CA ILE A 82 2.96 8.10 -1.26
C ILE A 82 2.46 9.24 -0.38
N GLY A 83 1.42 9.93 -0.83
CA GLY A 83 0.70 10.92 -0.03
C GLY A 83 -0.31 10.22 0.86
N VAL A 84 -0.44 10.61 2.13
CA VAL A 84 -1.41 10.02 3.06
C VAL A 84 -2.16 11.13 3.79
N THR A 85 -3.47 10.98 3.90
CA THR A 85 -4.36 11.83 4.70
C THR A 85 -5.46 10.96 5.31
N PRO A 86 -5.85 11.13 6.58
CA PRO A 86 -7.03 10.45 7.12
C PRO A 86 -8.28 10.77 6.31
N VAL A 87 -9.15 9.79 6.06
CA VAL A 87 -10.41 10.03 5.31
C VAL A 87 -11.25 11.14 5.94
N ASP A 88 -11.21 11.30 7.26
CA ASP A 88 -11.98 12.31 8.00
C ASP A 88 -11.58 13.76 7.65
N ASP A 89 -10.37 13.96 7.14
CA ASP A 89 -9.85 15.27 6.70
C ASP A 89 -10.07 15.52 5.20
N LEU A 90 -10.69 14.57 4.49
CA LEU A 90 -10.94 14.63 3.05
C LEU A 90 -12.44 14.69 2.73
N THR A 91 -12.74 15.10 1.50
CA THR A 91 -14.09 14.96 0.93
C THR A 91 -14.21 13.60 0.26
N VAL A 92 -15.07 12.72 0.79
CA VAL A 92 -15.41 11.45 0.13
C VAL A 92 -16.27 11.73 -1.09
N THR A 93 -15.85 11.24 -2.26
CA THR A 93 -16.54 11.46 -3.54
C THR A 93 -17.28 10.21 -4.02
N ARG A 94 -16.80 9.01 -3.66
CA ARG A 94 -17.44 7.73 -3.95
C ARG A 94 -17.11 6.69 -2.90
N THR A 95 -18.04 5.76 -2.68
CA THR A 95 -17.81 4.55 -1.88
C THR A 95 -18.38 3.34 -2.61
N ASP A 96 -17.57 2.31 -2.74
CA ASP A 96 -17.88 1.02 -3.34
C ASP A 96 -17.54 -0.09 -2.34
N LEU A 97 -18.56 -0.63 -1.68
CA LEU A 97 -18.39 -1.61 -0.62
C LEU A 97 -17.98 -2.99 -1.15
N GLU A 98 -18.36 -3.33 -2.40
CA GLU A 98 -18.02 -4.61 -3.01
C GLU A 98 -16.55 -4.64 -3.43
N ALA A 99 -16.05 -3.52 -3.95
CA ALA A 99 -14.66 -3.35 -4.33
C ALA A 99 -13.72 -2.97 -3.17
N ASP A 100 -14.26 -2.73 -1.96
CA ASP A 100 -13.55 -2.15 -0.82
C ASP A 100 -12.82 -0.83 -1.17
N GLN A 101 -13.50 0.06 -1.89
CA GLN A 101 -12.91 1.29 -2.42
C GLN A 101 -13.66 2.54 -1.95
N VAL A 102 -12.90 3.53 -1.49
CA VAL A 102 -13.38 4.87 -1.15
C VAL A 102 -12.53 5.88 -1.91
N ASP A 103 -13.16 6.63 -2.82
CA ASP A 103 -12.49 7.70 -3.56
C ASP A 103 -12.64 9.02 -2.79
N CYS A 104 -11.54 9.78 -2.68
CA CYS A 104 -11.50 11.02 -1.90
C CYS A 104 -10.88 12.17 -2.69
N PHE A 105 -11.17 13.40 -2.25
CA PHE A 105 -10.57 14.63 -2.75
C PHE A 105 -10.15 15.55 -1.60
N GLY A 106 -8.99 16.18 -1.73
CA GLY A 106 -8.44 17.12 -0.74
C GLY A 106 -6.92 17.17 -0.82
N GLU A 107 -6.30 17.66 0.25
CA GLU A 107 -4.85 17.89 0.32
C GLU A 107 -4.11 16.73 1.00
N ILE A 108 -2.84 16.55 0.63
CA ILE A 108 -1.94 15.59 1.28
C ILE A 108 -1.47 16.13 2.63
N ALA A 109 -1.70 15.39 3.71
CA ALA A 109 -1.21 15.73 5.05
C ALA A 109 0.26 15.35 5.23
N VAL A 110 0.67 14.18 4.73
CA VAL A 110 2.06 13.72 4.78
C VAL A 110 2.48 13.05 3.47
N LYS A 111 3.71 13.34 3.02
CA LYS A 111 4.35 12.70 1.87
C LYS A 111 5.45 11.77 2.37
N LEU A 112 5.38 10.50 1.98
CA LEU A 112 6.30 9.46 2.41
C LEU A 112 7.07 8.92 1.20
N PRO A 113 8.40 9.12 1.13
CA PRO A 113 9.20 8.48 0.10
C PRO A 113 9.25 6.98 0.33
N LEU A 114 8.98 6.18 -0.70
CA LEU A 114 9.04 4.74 -0.65
C LEU A 114 10.09 4.23 -1.66
N GLU A 115 11.05 3.48 -1.13
CA GLU A 115 12.12 2.81 -1.86
C GLU A 115 12.26 1.38 -1.33
N SER A 116 13.11 0.56 -1.94
CA SER A 116 13.21 -0.89 -1.63
C SER A 116 13.64 -1.23 -0.20
N SER A 117 14.25 -0.29 0.52
CA SER A 117 14.64 -0.46 1.92
C SER A 117 13.47 -0.25 2.90
N LYS A 118 12.37 0.35 2.44
CA LYS A 118 11.24 0.82 3.25
C LYS A 118 9.99 0.00 3.01
N ILE A 119 9.07 0.11 3.95
CA ILE A 119 7.71 -0.44 3.84
C ILE A 119 6.72 0.55 4.44
N LEU A 120 5.54 0.62 3.82
CA LEU A 120 4.41 1.41 4.32
C LEU A 120 3.19 0.51 4.51
N ILE A 121 2.66 0.46 5.73
CA ILE A 121 1.42 -0.22 6.08
C ILE A 121 0.34 0.85 6.32
N LEU A 122 -0.72 0.82 5.52
CA LEU A 122 -1.87 1.70 5.62
C LEU A 122 -3.10 0.89 6.05
N PHE A 123 -3.70 1.32 7.15
CA PHE A 123 -4.90 0.70 7.71
C PHE A 123 -6.16 1.23 7.02
N PRO A 124 -7.30 0.53 7.18
CA PRO A 124 -8.58 1.05 6.74
C PRO A 124 -8.78 2.51 7.16
N ARG A 125 -9.35 3.30 6.26
CA ARG A 125 -9.58 4.76 6.39
C ARG A 125 -8.32 5.64 6.36
N GLU A 126 -7.14 5.09 6.07
CA GLU A 126 -5.95 5.88 5.75
C GLU A 126 -5.90 6.11 4.24
N ALA A 127 -6.49 7.21 3.78
CA ALA A 127 -6.51 7.52 2.36
C ALA A 127 -5.11 7.84 1.86
N HIS A 128 -4.80 7.34 0.67
CA HIS A 128 -3.49 7.46 0.08
C HIS A 128 -3.53 7.77 -1.41
N MET A 129 -2.60 8.62 -1.83
CA MET A 129 -2.25 8.86 -3.22
C MET A 129 -0.95 8.13 -3.54
N VAL A 130 -1.00 7.18 -4.46
CA VAL A 130 0.16 6.39 -4.89
C VAL A 130 0.72 6.90 -6.21
N LYS A 131 1.91 6.40 -6.60
CA LYS A 131 2.56 6.68 -7.89
C LYS A 131 3.04 8.11 -8.07
N ILE A 132 3.09 8.93 -7.01
CA ILE A 132 3.57 10.30 -7.11
C ILE A 132 5.07 10.28 -7.40
N MET A 133 5.49 11.02 -8.41
CA MET A 133 6.90 11.21 -8.72
C MET A 133 7.58 12.03 -7.62
N ASP A 134 8.84 11.74 -7.34
CA ASP A 134 9.66 12.63 -6.51
C ASP A 134 10.15 13.81 -7.35
N GLN A 135 11.42 13.84 -7.74
CA GLN A 135 11.97 14.92 -8.58
C GLN A 135 11.66 14.75 -10.08
N ALA A 136 11.56 13.50 -10.53
CA ALA A 136 11.30 13.14 -11.91
C ALA A 136 10.51 11.82 -11.98
N ARG A 137 9.88 11.58 -13.13
CA ARG A 137 9.23 10.29 -13.42
C ARG A 137 10.27 9.17 -13.30
N SER A 138 9.86 8.07 -12.70
CA SER A 138 10.69 6.92 -12.38
C SER A 138 9.91 5.64 -12.66
N HIS A 139 10.59 4.66 -13.22
CA HIS A 139 10.07 3.32 -13.36
C HIS A 139 9.96 2.68 -11.97
N VAL A 140 8.82 2.08 -11.66
CA VAL A 140 8.58 1.41 -10.38
C VAL A 140 8.07 0.00 -10.62
N GLU A 141 8.77 -0.98 -10.04
CA GLU A 141 8.20 -2.31 -9.77
C GLU A 141 7.67 -2.33 -8.33
N LYS A 142 6.39 -2.69 -8.15
CA LYS A 142 5.74 -2.64 -6.84
C LYS A 142 5.02 -3.93 -6.51
N ALA A 143 5.05 -4.29 -5.24
CA ALA A 143 4.16 -5.27 -4.63
C ALA A 143 3.28 -4.56 -3.58
N VAL A 144 1.98 -4.82 -3.63
CA VAL A 144 1.04 -4.41 -2.58
C VAL A 144 0.39 -5.65 -2.01
N ILE A 145 0.66 -5.92 -0.74
CA ILE A 145 -0.02 -7.01 -0.03
C ILE A 145 -1.29 -6.44 0.58
N LYS A 146 -2.41 -7.05 0.22
CA LYS A 146 -3.73 -6.76 0.78
C LYS A 146 -3.97 -7.71 1.94
N VAL A 147 -4.31 -7.18 3.10
CA VAL A 147 -4.57 -7.96 4.32
C VAL A 147 -5.96 -7.61 4.84
N LYS A 148 -6.88 -8.58 4.82
CA LYS A 148 -8.23 -8.37 5.36
C LYS A 148 -8.15 -8.29 6.88
N MET A 149 -8.61 -7.18 7.47
CA MET A 149 -8.66 -7.05 8.91
C MET A 149 -9.73 -7.96 9.51
N GLU A 150 -9.40 -8.61 10.63
CA GLU A 150 -10.42 -9.26 11.45
C GLU A 150 -11.08 -8.24 12.35
N GLY A 151 -12.41 -8.28 12.44
CA GLY A 151 -13.20 -7.46 13.36
C GLY A 151 -13.22 -8.00 14.78
#